data_AF-A0A1S3JTQ2-F1
#
_entry.id   AF-A0A1S3JTQ2-F1
#
_cell.length_a   1.000
_cell.length_b   1.000
_cell.length_c   1.000
_cell.angle_alpha   90.00
_cell.angle_beta   90.00
_cell.angle_gamma   90.00
#
_symmetry.space_group_name_H-M   'P 1'
#
loop_
_entity.id
_entity.type
_entity.pdbx_description
1 polymer ?
#
loop_
_entity_poly.entity_id
_entity_poly.type
_entity_poly.pdbx_seq_one_letter_code
_entity_poly.pdbx_strand_id
1 'polypeptide(L)'
;MAFRVILFVCMIGFLCQISADKIELAYNCHQLNGPDNDVCEKQAITGTTPGGTGTREKPSESCPRTTVRVQPEEYPDEEKHHVHPALTPSLFSNVPPTINFVLPDEDVDMLSPRIRNLLTVYHKGNDIALELAFKVGFAPTKDTQNWTMYFHEPFKPREVESFLNISPQQKFKFIPDSWTIGCKDRLTRNLQNMALIHGKKEYDFYPTTFVLPTDVNGLRQFSHSSTEDHVWIVKPYCYSKAAGIYMTRKWQDANRFRNAVVQRQVVCYKHQNY
;
A
#
# COMPACT_ATOMS: atom_id res chain seq x y z
N MET A 1 -12.77 -9.87 9.52
CA MET A 1 -11.93 -9.93 8.29
C MET A 1 -12.05 -8.70 7.38
N ALA A 2 -13.23 -8.11 7.17
CA ALA A 2 -13.38 -6.93 6.28
C ALA A 2 -12.72 -5.63 6.80
N PHE A 3 -12.60 -5.44 8.11
CA PHE A 3 -11.93 -4.26 8.70
C PHE A 3 -10.41 -4.25 8.51
N ARG A 4 -9.77 -5.44 8.40
CA ARG A 4 -8.35 -5.55 8.03
C ARG A 4 -8.08 -5.03 6.61
N VAL A 5 -9.10 -4.97 5.74
CA VAL A 5 -9.00 -4.58 4.32
C VAL A 5 -9.35 -3.09 4.06
N ILE A 6 -10.03 -2.41 4.99
CA ILE A 6 -10.51 -1.03 4.74
C ILE A 6 -9.50 0.03 5.21
N LEU A 7 -8.72 -0.23 6.27
CA LEU A 7 -7.50 0.55 6.59
C LEU A 7 -6.38 0.33 5.56
N PHE A 8 -6.54 -0.70 4.73
CA PHE A 8 -5.56 -1.21 3.78
C PHE A 8 -5.38 -0.26 2.57
N VAL A 9 -6.42 0.34 2.00
CA VAL A 9 -6.28 1.03 0.69
C VAL A 9 -5.44 2.32 0.71
N CYS A 10 -5.35 3.05 1.83
CA CYS A 10 -4.45 4.21 1.94
C CYS A 10 -3.07 3.87 2.54
N MET A 11 -2.87 2.65 3.07
CA MET A 11 -1.66 2.24 3.81
C MET A 11 -0.90 1.07 3.18
N ILE A 12 -1.48 0.29 2.25
CA ILE A 12 -0.84 -0.89 1.65
C ILE A 12 0.51 -0.55 0.99
N GLY A 13 0.59 0.55 0.24
CA GLY A 13 1.87 0.96 -0.35
C GLY A 13 2.89 1.43 0.69
N PHE A 14 2.43 1.81 1.89
CA PHE A 14 3.23 2.52 2.89
C PHE A 14 3.78 1.62 3.98
N LEU A 15 2.95 0.73 4.52
CA LEU A 15 3.30 -0.16 5.63
C LEU A 15 3.85 -1.51 5.13
N CYS A 16 3.42 -2.03 3.97
CA CYS A 16 4.02 -3.23 3.40
C CYS A 16 5.44 -3.01 2.86
N GLN A 17 5.83 -1.74 2.61
CA GLN A 17 7.14 -1.39 2.07
C GLN A 17 8.21 -1.15 3.15
N ILE A 18 7.88 -1.23 4.44
CA ILE A 18 8.88 -1.34 5.52
C ILE A 18 9.42 -2.78 5.50
N SER A 19 10.05 -3.14 4.37
CA SER A 19 10.84 -4.35 4.20
C SER A 19 11.95 -4.35 5.23
N ALA A 20 12.20 -5.52 5.80
CA ALA A 20 13.20 -5.81 6.81
C ALA A 20 14.66 -5.69 6.30
N ASP A 21 14.99 -4.67 5.51
CA ASP A 21 16.35 -4.41 5.03
C ASP A 21 17.30 -4.14 6.23
N LYS A 22 16.75 -3.66 7.36
CA LYS A 22 17.47 -3.53 8.65
C LYS A 22 17.71 -4.86 9.38
N ILE A 23 16.90 -5.89 9.13
CA ILE A 23 17.08 -7.23 9.74
C ILE A 23 18.24 -7.96 9.05
N GLU A 24 18.36 -7.82 7.73
CA GLU A 24 19.44 -8.45 6.96
C GLU A 24 20.81 -7.83 7.28
N LEU A 25 20.88 -6.49 7.43
CA LEU A 25 22.08 -5.81 7.95
C LEU A 25 22.42 -6.23 9.38
N ALA A 26 21.43 -6.57 10.19
CA ALA A 26 21.67 -7.08 11.54
C ALA A 26 22.22 -8.52 11.54
N TYR A 27 21.75 -9.35 10.60
CA TYR A 27 22.22 -10.72 10.38
C TYR A 27 23.64 -10.77 9.80
N ASN A 28 23.97 -9.89 8.85
CA ASN A 28 25.29 -9.84 8.21
C ASN A 28 26.42 -9.39 9.16
N CYS A 29 26.12 -8.63 10.21
CA CYS A 29 27.10 -8.32 11.26
C CYS A 29 27.45 -9.52 12.15
N HIS A 30 26.64 -10.58 12.16
CA HIS A 30 26.87 -11.77 12.99
C HIS A 30 27.84 -12.76 12.35
N GLN A 31 28.15 -12.63 11.05
CA GLN A 31 29.09 -13.52 10.36
C GLN A 31 30.54 -13.02 10.31
N LEU A 32 30.83 -11.80 10.76
CA LEU A 32 32.18 -11.22 10.66
C LEU A 32 32.95 -11.09 11.97
N ASN A 33 32.42 -11.59 13.10
CA ASN A 33 33.15 -11.57 14.38
C ASN A 33 33.00 -12.89 15.13
N GLY A 34 33.89 -13.84 14.82
CA GLY A 34 34.19 -15.00 15.66
C GLY A 34 35.67 -15.35 15.51
N PRO A 35 36.44 -15.49 16.61
CA PRO A 35 37.79 -16.02 16.55
C PRO A 35 37.69 -17.55 16.65
N ASP A 36 38.13 -18.28 15.64
CA ASP A 36 39.10 -19.37 15.78
C ASP A 36 39.29 -20.16 14.48
N ASN A 37 40.48 -20.73 14.41
CA ASN A 37 41.11 -21.37 13.28
C ASN A 37 40.44 -22.68 12.80
N ASP A 38 40.66 -22.92 11.51
CA ASP A 38 41.17 -24.16 10.92
C ASP A 38 40.21 -25.05 10.09
N VAL A 39 40.73 -25.34 8.89
CA VAL A 39 40.42 -26.45 7.96
C VAL A 39 38.99 -26.55 7.42
N CYS A 40 38.76 -26.05 6.20
CA CYS A 40 38.39 -26.91 5.06
C CYS A 40 38.43 -26.13 3.74
N GLU A 41 39.60 -26.09 3.12
CA GLU A 41 39.76 -25.73 1.72
C GLU A 41 39.23 -26.91 0.88
N LYS A 42 38.03 -26.77 0.31
CA LYS A 42 37.61 -27.58 -0.85
C LYS A 42 36.84 -26.74 -1.86
N GLN A 43 37.57 -26.40 -2.90
CA GLN A 43 37.10 -26.08 -4.24
C GLN A 43 36.06 -27.08 -4.74
N ALA A 44 35.03 -26.56 -5.41
CA ALA A 44 34.26 -27.22 -6.46
C ALA A 44 33.43 -26.07 -7.13
N ILE A 45 33.23 -25.90 -8.44
CA ILE A 45 33.13 -26.82 -9.57
C ILE A 45 33.24 -25.95 -10.86
N THR A 46 33.98 -26.42 -11.87
CA THR A 46 33.58 -26.27 -13.28
C THR A 46 33.55 -27.65 -13.90
N GLY A 47 32.42 -27.98 -14.55
CA GLY A 47 32.09 -29.33 -15.00
C GLY A 47 32.78 -29.77 -16.29
N THR A 48 32.51 -31.01 -16.70
CA THR A 48 32.09 -31.50 -18.04
C THR A 48 32.15 -33.04 -18.04
N THR A 49 31.09 -33.70 -18.53
CA THR A 49 30.89 -35.15 -18.80
C THR A 49 31.78 -35.61 -20.00
N PRO A 50 31.82 -36.89 -20.52
CA PRO A 50 31.13 -38.13 -20.11
C PRO A 50 31.96 -39.45 -20.20
N GLY A 51 31.37 -40.55 -19.70
CA GLY A 51 31.60 -41.91 -20.22
C GLY A 51 31.83 -42.99 -19.16
N GLY A 52 31.07 -44.10 -19.22
CA GLY A 52 31.41 -45.33 -18.49
C GLY A 52 30.24 -46.22 -18.07
N THR A 53 30.23 -47.45 -18.57
CA THR A 53 29.27 -48.55 -18.46
C THR A 53 29.18 -49.30 -17.10
N GLY A 54 28.00 -49.89 -16.80
CA GLY A 54 27.79 -51.06 -15.91
C GLY A 54 27.60 -50.71 -14.42
N THR A 55 26.77 -51.34 -13.58
CA THR A 55 25.97 -52.58 -13.64
C THR A 55 24.88 -52.48 -12.55
N ARG A 56 23.89 -53.37 -12.61
CA ARG A 56 22.62 -53.44 -11.86
C ARG A 56 22.79 -54.10 -10.48
N GLU A 57 22.33 -53.48 -9.38
CA GLU A 57 21.91 -54.18 -8.15
C GLU A 57 20.63 -53.59 -7.54
N LYS A 58 19.80 -54.47 -6.96
CA LYS A 58 18.43 -54.25 -6.46
C LYS A 58 18.42 -54.22 -4.91
N PRO A 59 17.30 -53.81 -4.27
CA PRO A 59 17.27 -53.23 -2.92
C PRO A 59 17.06 -54.28 -1.81
N SER A 60 17.50 -53.96 -0.58
CA SER A 60 17.14 -54.70 0.63
C SER A 60 16.28 -53.84 1.57
N GLU A 61 15.09 -54.36 1.86
CA GLU A 61 14.09 -53.85 2.78
C GLU A 61 14.50 -54.02 4.26
N SER A 62 14.02 -53.11 5.11
CA SER A 62 13.26 -53.38 6.36
C SER A 62 13.64 -52.45 7.53
N CYS A 63 12.64 -51.73 8.04
CA CYS A 63 12.44 -51.47 9.47
C CYS A 63 11.05 -50.83 9.73
N PRO A 64 10.41 -51.05 10.89
CA PRO A 64 8.97 -51.22 11.01
C PRO A 64 8.20 -49.92 11.31
N ARG A 65 6.94 -49.87 10.84
CA ARG A 65 6.00 -48.77 11.05
C ARG A 65 5.20 -49.00 12.33
N THR A 66 5.55 -48.30 13.42
CA THR A 66 4.76 -48.28 14.66
C THR A 66 3.59 -47.31 14.51
N THR A 67 2.37 -47.82 14.47
CA THR A 67 1.14 -47.02 14.54
C THR A 67 0.79 -46.72 16.00
N VAL A 68 0.91 -45.47 16.42
CA VAL A 68 0.41 -45.00 17.72
C VAL A 68 -1.06 -44.61 17.57
N ARG A 69 -1.94 -45.23 18.37
CA ARG A 69 -3.36 -44.84 18.51
C ARG A 69 -3.43 -43.57 19.36
N VAL A 70 -4.00 -42.50 18.81
CA VAL A 70 -4.28 -41.26 19.55
C VAL A 70 -5.71 -41.34 20.11
N GLN A 71 -5.86 -41.18 21.43
CA GLN A 71 -7.16 -40.82 22.03
C GLN A 71 -7.23 -39.29 22.16
N PRO A 72 -8.40 -38.64 21.99
CA PRO A 72 -8.52 -37.20 22.18
C PRO A 72 -8.62 -36.88 23.67
N GLU A 73 -7.65 -36.12 24.20
CA GLU A 73 -7.80 -35.43 25.49
C GLU A 73 -8.57 -34.12 25.27
N GLU A 74 -9.71 -33.95 25.94
CA GLU A 74 -10.42 -32.68 26.08
C GLU A 74 -9.62 -31.75 27.01
N TYR A 75 -9.30 -30.54 26.54
CA TYR A 75 -8.68 -29.49 27.34
C TYR A 75 -9.68 -28.35 27.63
N PRO A 76 -9.62 -27.72 28.81
CA PRO A 76 -10.50 -26.60 29.17
C PRO A 76 -10.21 -25.37 28.31
N ASP A 77 -11.26 -24.60 28.01
CA ASP A 77 -11.21 -23.32 27.31
C ASP A 77 -10.48 -22.26 28.16
N GLU A 78 -9.15 -22.27 28.11
CA GLU A 78 -8.36 -21.10 28.47
C GLU A 78 -8.37 -20.16 27.25
N GLU A 79 -9.01 -19.00 27.37
CA GLU A 79 -8.80 -17.87 26.44
C GLU A 79 -7.32 -17.47 26.52
N LYS A 80 -6.48 -18.15 25.75
CA LYS A 80 -5.08 -17.79 25.56
C LYS A 80 -5.08 -16.41 24.90
N HIS A 81 -4.62 -15.39 25.62
CA HIS A 81 -4.23 -14.12 25.01
C HIS A 81 -3.18 -14.46 23.94
N HIS A 82 -3.63 -14.55 22.69
CA HIS A 82 -2.78 -14.90 21.57
C HIS A 82 -1.95 -13.68 21.21
N VAL A 83 -0.72 -13.63 21.71
CA VAL A 83 0.25 -12.62 21.29
C VAL A 83 0.67 -12.93 19.85
N HIS A 84 0.52 -11.93 18.98
CA HIS A 84 0.93 -12.04 17.59
C HIS A 84 2.45 -11.90 17.45
N PRO A 85 3.09 -12.60 16.50
CA PRO A 85 4.52 -12.44 16.25
C PRO A 85 4.84 -11.02 15.79
N ALA A 86 6.03 -10.52 16.15
CA ALA A 86 6.50 -9.17 15.79
C ALA A 86 6.67 -8.96 14.27
N LEU A 87 6.85 -10.06 13.54
CA LEU A 87 7.12 -10.09 12.11
C LEU A 87 6.12 -11.01 11.40
N THR A 88 5.67 -10.57 10.23
CA THR A 88 4.83 -11.34 9.32
C THR A 88 5.68 -11.84 8.15
N PRO A 89 5.74 -13.16 7.88
CA PRO A 89 6.49 -13.69 6.74
C PRO A 89 5.88 -13.16 5.43
N SER A 90 6.74 -12.90 4.44
CA SER A 90 6.26 -12.47 3.12
C SER A 90 5.52 -13.59 2.41
N LEU A 91 4.49 -13.22 1.65
CA LEU A 91 3.78 -14.11 0.73
C LEU A 91 4.56 -14.36 -0.58
N PHE A 92 5.62 -13.58 -0.83
CA PHE A 92 6.45 -13.68 -2.03
C PHE A 92 7.80 -14.32 -1.71
N SER A 93 8.24 -15.24 -2.56
CA SER A 93 9.56 -15.88 -2.43
C SER A 93 10.67 -14.84 -2.46
N ASN A 94 11.69 -15.02 -1.61
CA ASN A 94 12.87 -14.14 -1.49
C ASN A 94 12.55 -12.70 -1.07
N VAL A 95 11.38 -12.45 -0.48
CA VAL A 95 11.06 -11.15 0.12
C VAL A 95 11.15 -11.28 1.64
N PRO A 96 11.93 -10.43 2.32
CA PRO A 96 12.06 -10.44 3.78
C PRO A 96 10.72 -10.30 4.51
N PRO A 97 10.61 -10.77 5.77
CA PRO A 97 9.41 -10.55 6.56
C PRO A 97 9.17 -9.05 6.81
N THR A 98 7.94 -8.68 7.09
CA THR A 98 7.54 -7.29 7.39
C THR A 98 7.13 -7.14 8.85
N ILE A 99 7.14 -5.91 9.37
CA ILE A 99 6.65 -5.63 10.72
C ILE A 99 5.15 -5.95 10.79
N ASN A 100 4.75 -6.70 11.81
CA ASN A 100 3.36 -7.06 12.02
C ASN A 100 2.62 -5.97 12.82
N PHE A 101 1.82 -5.17 12.14
CA PHE A 101 0.95 -4.18 12.80
C PHE A 101 -0.36 -4.83 13.21
N VAL A 102 -0.62 -4.87 14.52
CA VAL A 102 -1.83 -5.42 15.13
C VAL A 102 -2.83 -4.33 15.50
N LEU A 103 -4.08 -4.69 15.73
CA LEU A 103 -5.12 -3.75 16.17
C LEU A 103 -4.86 -3.22 17.60
N PRO A 104 -5.48 -2.09 18.00
CA PRO A 104 -5.29 -1.51 19.34
C PRO A 104 -5.63 -2.45 20.50
N ASP A 105 -6.51 -3.42 20.27
CA ASP A 105 -6.96 -4.45 21.22
C ASP A 105 -6.19 -5.78 21.14
N GLU A 106 -5.31 -5.96 20.16
CA GLU A 106 -4.54 -7.21 19.93
C GLU A 106 -3.10 -7.08 20.46
N ASP A 107 -2.53 -8.09 21.12
CA ASP A 107 -1.13 -8.02 21.58
C ASP A 107 -0.12 -8.48 20.53
N VAL A 108 1.09 -7.90 20.55
CA VAL A 108 2.18 -8.22 19.62
C VAL A 108 3.52 -8.36 20.35
N ASP A 109 4.31 -9.34 19.94
CA ASP A 109 5.67 -9.54 20.40
C ASP A 109 6.54 -8.32 20.08
N MET A 110 7.43 -7.99 21.00
CA MET A 110 8.33 -6.85 20.84
C MET A 110 9.52 -7.20 19.93
N LEU A 111 9.81 -6.30 18.99
CA LEU A 111 11.04 -6.36 18.20
C LEU A 111 12.27 -6.19 19.11
N SER A 112 13.39 -6.77 18.69
CA SER A 112 14.65 -6.67 19.44
C SER A 112 15.04 -5.20 19.66
N PRO A 113 15.72 -4.85 20.77
CA PRO A 113 16.12 -3.47 21.05
C PRO A 113 16.93 -2.84 19.91
N ARG A 114 17.78 -3.64 19.24
CA ARG A 114 18.56 -3.21 18.07
C ARG A 114 17.66 -2.73 16.93
N ILE A 115 16.57 -3.44 16.64
CA ILE A 115 15.62 -3.04 15.60
C ILE A 115 14.85 -1.81 16.06
N ARG A 116 14.29 -1.81 17.29
CA ARG A 116 13.49 -0.70 17.82
C ARG A 116 14.25 0.63 17.85
N ASN A 117 15.54 0.61 18.20
CA ASN A 117 16.38 1.82 18.18
C ASN A 117 16.51 2.45 16.79
N LEU A 118 16.26 1.66 15.74
CA LEU A 118 16.26 2.14 14.37
C LEU A 118 14.88 2.57 13.90
N LEU A 119 13.80 2.30 14.63
CA LEU A 119 12.43 2.58 14.22
C LEU A 119 11.97 3.92 14.79
N THR A 120 12.13 4.98 14.01
CA THR A 120 11.74 6.35 14.40
C THR A 120 10.66 6.93 13.49
N VAL A 121 9.76 7.72 14.06
CA VAL A 121 8.64 8.37 13.33
C VAL A 121 8.69 9.88 13.51
N TYR A 122 8.82 10.60 12.40
CA TYR A 122 8.59 12.04 12.36
C TYR A 122 7.12 12.30 12.06
N HIS A 123 6.35 12.88 12.97
CA HIS A 123 4.90 13.02 12.81
C HIS A 123 4.33 14.34 13.34
N LYS A 124 3.10 14.64 12.92
CA LYS A 124 2.25 15.70 13.46
C LYS A 124 0.83 15.21 13.66
N GLY A 125 0.24 15.61 14.78
CA GLY A 125 -1.11 15.19 15.17
C GLY A 125 -1.18 13.76 15.67
N ASN A 126 -2.41 13.33 15.94
CA ASN A 126 -2.75 11.97 16.35
C ASN A 126 -3.49 11.29 15.19
N ASP A 127 -3.06 10.09 14.84
CA ASP A 127 -3.61 9.25 13.78
C ASP A 127 -3.55 7.81 14.29
N ILE A 128 -4.58 7.01 14.02
CA ILE A 128 -4.62 5.61 14.45
C ILE A 128 -3.38 4.83 13.99
N ALA A 129 -2.84 5.15 12.82
CA ALA A 129 -1.63 4.50 12.33
C ALA A 129 -0.39 4.80 13.18
N LEU A 130 -0.33 5.96 13.84
CA LEU A 130 0.75 6.28 14.78
C LEU A 130 0.62 5.45 16.05
N GLU A 131 -0.61 5.26 16.54
CA GLU A 131 -0.89 4.38 17.67
C GLU A 131 -0.43 2.95 17.38
N LEU A 132 -0.75 2.42 16.20
CA LEU A 132 -0.30 1.09 15.77
C LEU A 132 1.24 1.04 15.64
N ALA A 133 1.86 2.10 15.11
CA ALA A 133 3.31 2.16 14.99
C ALA A 133 4.02 2.16 16.36
N PHE A 134 3.51 2.92 17.32
CA PHE A 134 4.07 2.96 18.66
C PHE A 134 3.89 1.61 19.38
N LYS A 135 2.77 0.92 19.15
CA LYS A 135 2.51 -0.41 19.71
C LYS A 135 3.54 -1.45 19.30
N VAL A 136 4.01 -1.41 18.04
CA VAL A 136 5.05 -2.32 17.52
C VAL A 136 6.49 -1.84 17.80
N GLY A 137 6.66 -0.75 18.55
CA GLY A 137 7.96 -0.30 19.05
C GLY A 137 8.65 0.81 18.25
N PHE A 138 7.92 1.54 17.40
CA PHE A 138 8.44 2.81 16.87
C PHE A 138 8.51 3.88 17.95
N ALA A 139 9.52 4.75 17.87
CA ALA A 139 9.68 5.90 18.75
C ALA A 139 9.44 7.22 18.00
N PRO A 140 8.79 8.24 18.59
CA PRO A 140 8.68 9.55 17.98
C PRO A 140 10.06 10.24 17.89
N THR A 141 10.31 10.96 16.81
CA THR A 141 11.52 11.80 16.64
C THR A 141 11.15 13.20 16.15
N LYS A 142 12.00 14.18 16.49
CA LYS A 142 11.97 15.54 15.93
C LYS A 142 13.10 15.80 14.94
N ASP A 143 13.97 14.81 14.73
CA ASP A 143 15.03 14.88 13.74
C ASP A 143 14.41 14.91 12.33
N THR A 144 14.74 15.95 11.58
CA THR A 144 14.23 16.19 10.22
C THR A 144 14.97 15.36 9.16
N GLN A 145 16.12 14.79 9.50
CA GLN A 145 16.97 14.00 8.61
C GLN A 145 16.94 12.52 9.00
N ASN A 146 16.98 12.18 10.29
CA ASN A 146 17.05 10.80 10.79
C ASN A 146 15.68 10.30 11.29
N TRP A 147 14.83 9.94 10.34
CA TRP A 147 13.54 9.27 10.59
C TRP A 147 13.41 8.01 9.73
N THR A 148 12.68 7.00 10.19
CA THR A 148 12.33 5.82 9.38
C THR A 148 10.97 5.98 8.72
N MET A 149 10.00 6.53 9.42
CA MET A 149 8.69 6.83 8.87
C MET A 149 8.40 8.33 9.01
N TYR A 150 8.02 8.96 7.91
CA TYR A 150 7.54 10.34 7.90
C TYR A 150 6.03 10.34 7.77
N PHE A 151 5.38 10.73 8.86
CA PHE A 151 3.93 10.72 9.04
C PHE A 151 3.44 12.13 9.40
N HIS A 152 3.84 13.09 8.58
CA HIS A 152 3.49 14.51 8.69
C HIS A 152 2.90 14.97 7.35
N GLU A 153 2.44 16.22 7.26
CA GLU A 153 1.94 16.86 6.03
C GLU A 153 2.83 16.60 4.79
N PRO A 154 2.24 16.48 3.58
CA PRO A 154 3.01 16.34 2.35
C PRO A 154 3.98 17.51 2.15
N PHE A 155 5.12 17.25 1.53
CA PHE A 155 6.01 18.32 1.08
C PHE A 155 5.27 19.24 0.09
N LYS A 156 5.52 20.53 0.22
CA LYS A 156 4.94 21.52 -0.70
C LYS A 156 5.62 21.40 -2.06
N PRO A 157 5.00 21.88 -3.16
CA PRO A 157 5.61 21.84 -4.49
C PRO A 157 7.00 22.50 -4.58
N ARG A 158 7.29 23.47 -3.72
CA ARG A 158 8.60 24.13 -3.59
C ARG A 158 9.67 23.31 -2.86
N GLU A 159 9.28 22.19 -2.24
CA GLU A 159 10.12 21.31 -1.43
C GLU A 159 10.36 19.96 -2.15
N VAL A 160 10.11 19.88 -3.46
CA VAL A 160 10.24 18.63 -4.23
C VAL A 160 11.65 18.04 -4.16
N GLU A 161 12.69 18.89 -4.09
CA GLU A 161 14.07 18.45 -3.89
C GLU A 161 14.27 17.67 -2.57
N SER A 162 13.41 17.89 -1.57
CA SER A 162 13.45 17.13 -0.31
C SER A 162 13.07 15.66 -0.53
N PHE A 163 12.27 15.33 -1.54
CA PHE A 163 12.00 13.93 -1.91
C PHE A 163 13.23 13.24 -2.48
N LEU A 164 14.12 13.97 -3.18
CA LEU A 164 15.32 13.40 -3.79
C LEU A 164 16.35 12.97 -2.76
N ASN A 165 16.29 13.53 -1.55
CA ASN A 165 17.20 13.24 -0.45
C ASN A 165 16.66 12.16 0.51
N ILE A 166 15.54 11.52 0.20
CA ILE A 166 14.97 10.44 1.01
C ILE A 166 15.79 9.16 0.78
N SER A 167 16.33 8.60 1.85
CA SER A 167 17.10 7.35 1.76
C SER A 167 16.17 6.14 1.54
N PRO A 168 16.64 5.02 0.95
CA PRO A 168 15.80 3.84 0.68
C PRO A 168 15.06 3.28 1.91
N GLN A 169 15.65 3.42 3.09
CA GLN A 169 15.11 2.96 4.38
C GLN A 169 14.03 3.90 4.94
N GLN A 170 13.94 5.11 4.41
CA GLN A 170 13.01 6.13 4.82
C GLN A 170 11.71 6.00 4.04
N LYS A 171 10.61 5.91 4.77
CA LYS A 171 9.27 5.75 4.20
C LYS A 171 8.45 7.00 4.50
N PHE A 172 8.14 7.76 3.46
CA PHE A 172 7.28 8.94 3.48
C PHE A 172 5.80 8.72 3.13
N LYS A 173 4.86 8.93 4.06
CA LYS A 173 3.40 8.62 3.95
C LYS A 173 2.74 8.94 2.60
N PHE A 174 3.15 10.02 1.94
CA PHE A 174 2.53 10.46 0.69
C PHE A 174 3.35 10.11 -0.54
N ILE A 175 2.70 9.62 -1.59
CA ILE A 175 3.34 9.49 -2.89
C ILE A 175 3.55 10.90 -3.47
N PRO A 176 4.76 11.25 -3.97
CA PRO A 176 4.99 12.53 -4.63
C PRO A 176 3.96 12.78 -5.74
N ASP A 177 3.43 14.00 -5.79
CA ASP A 177 2.40 14.42 -6.76
C ASP A 177 1.14 13.53 -6.82
N SER A 178 0.79 12.84 -5.73
CA SER A 178 -0.45 12.03 -5.65
C SER A 178 -1.73 12.83 -5.91
N TRP A 179 -1.68 14.17 -5.80
CA TRP A 179 -2.77 15.08 -6.15
C TRP A 179 -3.20 14.97 -7.60
N THR A 180 -2.31 14.53 -8.49
CA THR A 180 -2.57 14.31 -9.91
C THR A 180 -3.69 13.29 -10.16
N ILE A 181 -3.86 12.33 -9.24
CA ILE A 181 -5.02 11.42 -9.22
C ILE A 181 -6.03 11.75 -8.10
N GLY A 182 -5.57 12.35 -7.00
CA GLY A 182 -6.40 12.60 -5.81
C GLY A 182 -7.31 13.82 -5.90
N CYS A 183 -7.01 14.79 -6.77
CA CYS A 183 -7.83 15.99 -6.96
C CYS A 183 -8.63 15.92 -8.27
N LYS A 184 -9.91 16.30 -8.22
CA LYS A 184 -10.88 15.99 -9.29
C LYS A 184 -10.57 16.69 -10.61
N ASP A 185 -10.05 17.90 -10.57
CA ASP A 185 -9.63 18.66 -11.75
C ASP A 185 -8.46 17.98 -12.47
N ARG A 186 -7.40 17.64 -11.73
CA ARG A 186 -6.22 16.96 -12.27
C ARG A 186 -6.56 15.57 -12.77
N LEU A 187 -7.34 14.81 -12.00
CA LEU A 187 -7.85 13.50 -12.43
C LEU A 187 -8.64 13.62 -13.74
N THR A 188 -9.54 14.61 -13.85
CA THR A 188 -10.32 14.85 -15.08
C THR A 188 -9.40 15.12 -16.26
N ARG A 189 -8.41 16.02 -16.11
CA ARG A 189 -7.45 16.32 -17.19
C ARG A 189 -6.64 15.11 -17.60
N ASN A 190 -6.17 14.32 -16.64
CA ASN A 190 -5.39 13.12 -16.94
C ASN A 190 -6.22 12.07 -17.67
N LEU A 191 -7.44 11.80 -17.23
CA LEU A 191 -8.32 10.86 -17.91
C LEU A 191 -8.70 11.34 -19.31
N GLN A 192 -8.97 12.65 -19.49
CA GLN A 192 -9.19 13.24 -20.81
C GLN A 192 -7.98 13.06 -21.73
N ASN A 193 -6.76 13.31 -21.23
CA ASN A 193 -5.53 13.13 -22.00
C ASN A 193 -5.32 11.66 -22.38
N MET A 194 -5.54 10.74 -21.44
CA MET A 194 -5.40 9.31 -21.72
C MET A 194 -6.44 8.82 -22.73
N ALA A 195 -7.68 9.33 -22.68
CA ALA A 195 -8.72 9.05 -23.67
C ALA A 195 -8.36 9.57 -25.07
N LEU A 196 -7.60 10.67 -25.18
CA LEU A 196 -7.09 11.17 -26.46
C LEU A 196 -6.00 10.27 -27.05
N ILE A 197 -5.12 9.72 -26.19
CA ILE A 197 -3.99 8.89 -26.61
C ILE A 197 -4.44 7.48 -26.95
N HIS A 198 -5.25 6.86 -26.11
CA HIS A 198 -5.62 5.45 -26.18
C HIS A 198 -7.02 5.20 -26.76
N GLY A 199 -7.76 6.27 -27.04
CA GLY A 199 -9.11 6.21 -27.60
C GLY A 199 -10.20 6.32 -26.54
N LYS A 200 -11.31 6.97 -26.92
CA LYS A 200 -12.41 7.30 -26.01
C LYS A 200 -13.09 6.06 -25.41
N LYS A 201 -13.26 4.99 -26.20
CA LYS A 201 -13.93 3.75 -25.79
C LYS A 201 -13.34 3.12 -24.53
N GLU A 202 -12.01 3.16 -24.39
CA GLU A 202 -11.31 2.61 -23.22
C GLU A 202 -11.54 3.43 -21.94
N TYR A 203 -12.02 4.68 -22.09
CA TYR A 203 -12.24 5.63 -21.02
C TYR A 203 -13.71 6.03 -20.86
N ASP A 204 -14.65 5.33 -21.51
CA ASP A 204 -16.10 5.58 -21.41
C ASP A 204 -16.66 5.27 -20.01
N PHE A 205 -15.87 4.64 -19.13
CA PHE A 205 -16.20 4.49 -17.70
C PHE A 205 -16.20 5.82 -16.94
N TYR A 206 -15.52 6.86 -17.44
CA TYR A 206 -15.45 8.16 -16.80
C TYR A 206 -16.54 9.09 -17.38
N PRO A 207 -17.52 9.55 -16.57
CA PRO A 207 -18.60 10.39 -17.08
C PRO A 207 -18.09 11.70 -17.66
N THR A 208 -18.81 12.24 -18.65
CA THR A 208 -18.52 13.56 -19.22
C THR A 208 -18.38 14.61 -18.13
N THR A 209 -17.18 15.19 -18.04
CA THR A 209 -16.79 16.11 -16.97
C THR A 209 -16.06 17.31 -17.55
N PHE A 210 -16.34 18.49 -17.00
CA PHE A 210 -15.77 19.78 -17.39
C PHE A 210 -15.09 20.43 -16.19
N VAL A 211 -13.90 21.00 -16.39
CA VAL A 211 -13.12 21.69 -15.37
C VAL A 211 -13.32 23.20 -15.49
N LEU A 212 -13.99 23.84 -14.52
CA LEU A 212 -14.29 25.28 -14.56
C LEU A 212 -13.19 26.12 -13.91
N PRO A 213 -12.83 27.29 -14.49
CA PRO A 213 -13.56 27.99 -15.53
C PRO A 213 -13.13 27.61 -16.95
N THR A 214 -12.05 26.83 -17.10
CA THR A 214 -11.40 26.55 -18.40
C THR A 214 -12.36 25.95 -19.42
N ASP A 215 -13.23 25.04 -19.01
CA ASP A 215 -14.12 24.28 -19.90
C ASP A 215 -15.54 24.86 -19.98
N VAL A 216 -15.78 26.10 -19.53
CA VAL A 216 -17.12 26.68 -19.52
C VAL A 216 -17.79 26.69 -20.89
N ASN A 217 -17.01 26.95 -21.95
CA ASN A 217 -17.52 26.95 -23.32
C ASN A 217 -17.89 25.54 -23.77
N GLY A 218 -17.10 24.52 -23.39
CA GLY A 218 -17.40 23.12 -23.65
C GLY A 218 -18.66 22.65 -22.93
N LEU A 219 -18.82 23.03 -21.66
CA LEU A 219 -20.03 22.77 -20.88
C LEU A 219 -21.27 23.39 -21.55
N ARG A 220 -21.17 24.67 -21.95
CA ARG A 220 -22.25 25.37 -22.66
C ARG A 220 -22.62 24.67 -23.96
N GLN A 221 -21.64 24.37 -24.81
CA GLN A 221 -21.88 23.71 -26.09
C GLN A 221 -22.55 22.35 -25.89
N PHE A 222 -22.01 21.51 -24.99
CA PHE A 222 -22.56 20.20 -24.69
C PHE A 222 -24.00 20.27 -24.17
N SER A 223 -24.28 21.24 -23.30
CA SER A 223 -25.63 21.44 -22.76
C SER A 223 -26.66 21.86 -23.81
N HIS A 224 -26.24 22.53 -24.89
CA HIS A 224 -27.12 22.95 -25.97
C HIS A 224 -27.24 21.91 -27.09
N SER A 225 -26.22 21.06 -27.28
CA SER A 225 -26.23 20.03 -28.33
C SER A 225 -27.04 18.80 -27.95
N SER A 226 -27.32 18.61 -26.67
CA SER A 226 -28.06 17.46 -26.17
C SER A 226 -29.56 17.72 -26.15
N THR A 227 -30.34 16.75 -26.59
CA THR A 227 -31.80 16.73 -26.46
C THR A 227 -32.26 16.21 -25.09
N GLU A 228 -31.34 15.71 -24.26
CA GLU A 228 -31.64 15.15 -22.95
C GLU A 228 -31.54 16.19 -21.83
N ASP A 229 -32.48 16.14 -20.90
CA ASP A 229 -32.37 16.87 -19.63
C ASP A 229 -31.20 16.31 -18.81
N HIS A 230 -30.13 17.10 -18.71
CA HIS A 230 -28.97 16.75 -17.92
C HIS A 230 -29.09 17.26 -16.48
N VAL A 231 -28.80 16.37 -15.54
CA VAL A 231 -28.49 16.77 -14.16
C VAL A 231 -26.97 16.85 -14.01
N TRP A 232 -26.50 17.98 -13.53
CA TRP A 232 -25.10 18.29 -13.30
C TRP A 232 -24.78 18.17 -11.81
N ILE A 233 -23.65 17.53 -11.51
CA ILE A 233 -23.07 17.52 -10.18
C ILE A 233 -21.82 18.39 -10.22
N VAL A 234 -21.85 19.49 -9.47
CA VAL A 234 -20.74 20.41 -9.26
C VAL A 234 -19.97 19.96 -8.03
N LYS A 235 -18.67 19.73 -8.17
CA LYS A 235 -17.79 19.25 -7.10
C LYS A 235 -16.56 20.16 -7.02
N PRO A 236 -16.24 20.76 -5.86
CA PRO A 236 -15.01 21.53 -5.72
C PRO A 236 -13.78 20.62 -5.91
N TYR A 237 -12.70 21.19 -6.49
CA TYR A 237 -11.53 20.44 -6.97
C TYR A 237 -10.99 19.41 -5.96
N CYS A 238 -10.45 19.88 -4.84
CA CYS A 238 -9.76 19.01 -3.87
C CYS A 238 -10.56 18.82 -2.57
N TYR A 239 -11.88 19.04 -2.59
CA TYR A 239 -12.73 18.83 -1.42
C TYR A 239 -13.14 17.36 -1.28
N SER A 240 -13.35 16.90 -0.06
CA SER A 240 -13.75 15.53 0.27
C SER A 240 -15.01 15.51 1.15
N LYS A 241 -15.49 14.32 1.56
CA LYS A 241 -16.65 14.14 2.45
C LYS A 241 -17.94 14.81 1.97
N ALA A 242 -18.15 14.83 0.64
CA ALA A 242 -19.27 15.49 -0.02
C ALA A 242 -19.39 17.02 0.25
N ALA A 243 -18.36 17.65 0.81
CA ALA A 243 -18.39 19.07 1.12
C ALA A 243 -18.47 19.92 -0.15
N GLY A 244 -19.44 20.85 -0.18
CA GLY A 244 -19.63 21.78 -1.28
C GLY A 244 -20.13 21.15 -2.59
N ILE A 245 -20.64 19.91 -2.55
CA ILE A 245 -21.33 19.33 -3.70
C ILE A 245 -22.64 20.07 -3.93
N TYR A 246 -22.90 20.43 -5.19
CA TYR A 246 -24.12 21.10 -5.61
C TYR A 246 -24.69 20.42 -6.86
N MET A 247 -26.01 20.26 -6.91
CA MET A 247 -26.70 19.65 -8.04
C MET A 247 -27.57 20.67 -8.75
N THR A 248 -27.55 20.69 -10.08
CA THR A 248 -28.38 21.59 -10.88
C THR A 248 -28.74 20.98 -12.22
N ARG A 249 -29.88 21.36 -12.78
CA ARG A 249 -30.26 21.04 -14.17
C ARG A 249 -29.81 22.10 -15.17
N LYS A 250 -29.48 23.31 -14.69
CA LYS A 250 -29.08 24.44 -15.53
C LYS A 250 -27.56 24.59 -15.49
N TRP A 251 -26.92 24.49 -16.65
CA TRP A 251 -25.47 24.63 -16.73
C TRP A 251 -25.00 26.02 -16.26
N GLN A 252 -25.82 27.07 -16.42
CA GLN A 252 -25.52 28.43 -15.99
C GLN A 252 -25.32 28.54 -14.48
N ASP A 253 -26.05 27.73 -13.70
CA ASP A 253 -25.91 27.72 -12.24
C ASP A 253 -24.58 27.06 -11.83
N ALA A 254 -24.13 26.07 -12.58
CA ALA A 254 -22.81 25.45 -12.39
C ALA A 254 -21.66 26.43 -12.70
N ASN A 255 -21.84 27.36 -13.66
CA ASN A 255 -20.84 28.36 -14.02
C ASN A 255 -20.58 29.41 -12.91
N ARG A 256 -21.38 29.44 -11.84
CA ARG A 256 -21.11 30.31 -10.69
C ARG A 256 -19.88 29.84 -9.88
N PHE A 257 -19.46 28.59 -10.07
CA PHE A 257 -18.35 27.99 -9.36
C PHE A 257 -17.06 28.05 -10.18
N ARG A 258 -16.06 28.79 -9.68
CA ARG A 258 -14.77 29.03 -10.38
C ARG A 258 -13.71 27.96 -10.13
N ASN A 259 -13.84 27.13 -9.09
CA ASN A 259 -12.86 26.10 -8.72
C ASN A 259 -13.57 24.74 -8.55
N ALA A 260 -14.29 24.31 -9.59
CA ALA A 260 -15.11 23.11 -9.53
C ALA A 260 -15.05 22.31 -10.83
N VAL A 261 -15.22 21.00 -10.68
CA VAL A 261 -15.56 20.12 -11.80
C VAL A 261 -17.07 20.01 -11.90
N VAL A 262 -17.59 20.05 -13.11
CA VAL A 262 -18.99 19.85 -13.43
C VAL A 262 -19.11 18.54 -14.19
N GLN A 263 -19.75 17.56 -13.58
CA GLN A 263 -19.86 16.21 -14.12
C GLN A 263 -21.32 15.89 -14.40
N ARG A 264 -21.60 15.27 -15.56
CA ARG A 264 -22.94 14.74 -15.87
C ARG A 264 -23.27 13.64 -14.86
N GLN A 265 -24.42 13.76 -14.21
CA GLN A 265 -24.90 12.72 -13.31
C GLN A 265 -25.26 11.47 -14.12
N VAL A 266 -24.72 10.33 -13.71
CA VAL A 266 -25.16 9.02 -14.20
C VAL A 266 -26.43 8.66 -13.44
N VAL A 267 -27.55 8.59 -14.16
CA VAL A 267 -28.84 8.14 -13.60
C VAL A 267 -28.99 6.66 -13.94
N CYS A 268 -28.90 5.80 -12.94
CA CYS A 268 -29.24 4.39 -13.09
C CYS A 268 -30.76 4.27 -13.03
N TYR A 269 -31.42 4.14 -14.18
CA TYR A 269 -32.81 3.70 -14.20
C TYR A 269 -32.82 2.23 -13.76
N LYS A 270 -33.41 1.94 -12.59
CA LYS A 270 -33.82 0.57 -12.31
C LYS A 270 -34.81 0.19 -13.40
N HIS A 271 -34.49 -0.83 -14.20
CA HIS A 271 -35.49 -1.47 -15.05
C HIS A 271 -36.67 -1.84 -14.15
N GLN A 272 -37.76 -1.07 -14.25
CA GLN A 272 -39.05 -1.52 -13.77
C GLN A 272 -39.42 -2.66 -14.72
N ASN A 273 -39.12 -3.88 -14.30
CA ASN A 273 -39.66 -5.08 -14.92
C ASN A 273 -41.18 -5.00 -14.74
N TYR A 274 -41.88 -4.61 -15.80
CA TYR A 274 -43.30 -4.86 -15.98
C TYR A 274 -43.47 -6.25 -16.58
#